data_AF-A0A8T4ZEB9-F1
#
_entry.id   AF-A0A8T4ZEB9-F1
#
_cell.length_a   1.000
_cell.length_b   1.000
_cell.length_c   1.000
_cell.angle_alpha   90.00
_cell.angle_beta   90.00
_cell.angle_gamma   90.00
#
_symmetry.space_group_name_H-M   'P 1'
#
loop_
_entity.id
_entity.type
_entity.pdbx_description
1 polymer ?
#
loop_
_entity_poly.entity_id
_entity_poly.type
_entity_poly.pdbx_seq_one_letter_code
_entity_poly.pdbx_strand_id
1 'polypeptide(L)'
;MTSKSTPNPIMGYSDRSTVKLDFDDVPLKKVKKWVIRAYVWFDLDGFIVIFSSEDHYHAVFNRSVTWSENIQIMNWVAIESQLPTLKEYALMQGIKGPSTLRWGLRVRKSCRESWED
;
A
#
# COMPACT_ATOMS: atom_id res chain seq x y z
N MET A 1 -5.46 4.90 -37.98
CA MET A 1 -5.38 3.56 -37.35
C MET A 1 -5.02 3.77 -35.89
N THR A 2 -5.98 3.62 -34.97
CA THR A 2 -5.72 3.72 -33.53
C THR A 2 -4.96 2.47 -33.09
N SER A 3 -3.75 2.64 -32.55
CA SER A 3 -2.98 1.53 -32.00
C SER A 3 -3.80 0.87 -30.90
N LYS A 4 -4.18 -0.40 -31.07
CA LYS A 4 -4.78 -1.19 -29.99
C LYS A 4 -3.78 -1.24 -28.84
N SER A 5 -4.13 -0.64 -27.70
CA SER A 5 -3.35 -0.80 -26.48
C SER A 5 -3.36 -2.27 -26.09
N THR A 6 -2.18 -2.85 -25.90
CA THR A 6 -2.06 -4.18 -25.30
C THR A 6 -2.58 -4.11 -23.87
N PRO A 7 -3.47 -5.03 -23.44
CA PRO A 7 -3.98 -5.03 -22.07
C PRO A 7 -2.82 -5.23 -21.09
N ASN A 8 -2.66 -4.32 -20.13
CA ASN A 8 -1.70 -4.47 -19.05
C ASN A 8 -2.28 -5.43 -18.01
N PRO A 9 -1.69 -6.62 -17.78
CA PRO A 9 -2.19 -7.52 -16.75
C PRO A 9 -2.01 -6.89 -15.37
N ILE A 10 -3.09 -6.89 -14.59
CA ILE A 10 -3.11 -6.47 -13.19
C ILE A 10 -3.13 -7.74 -12.34
N MET A 11 -2.15 -7.88 -11.45
CA MET A 11 -2.14 -8.93 -10.45
C MET A 11 -2.73 -8.37 -9.15
N GLY A 12 -3.64 -9.13 -8.54
CA GLY A 12 -4.28 -8.76 -7.28
C GLY A 12 -4.03 -9.84 -6.22
N TYR A 13 -3.67 -9.41 -5.02
CA TYR A 13 -3.56 -10.27 -3.84
C TYR A 13 -4.48 -9.74 -2.74
N SER A 14 -5.42 -10.58 -2.28
CA SER A 14 -6.44 -10.23 -1.29
C SER A 14 -6.43 -11.24 -0.15
N ASP A 15 -6.39 -10.75 1.08
CA ASP A 15 -6.54 -11.57 2.29
C ASP A 15 -7.10 -10.72 3.45
N ARG A 16 -7.33 -11.32 4.61
CA ARG A 16 -7.80 -10.62 5.82
C ARG A 16 -6.72 -10.41 6.88
N SER A 17 -5.61 -11.11 6.77
CA SER A 17 -4.62 -11.27 7.84
C SER A 17 -3.38 -10.42 7.67
N THR A 18 -3.15 -9.89 6.48
CA THR A 18 -1.99 -9.07 6.14
C THR A 18 -2.42 -7.61 6.10
N VAL A 19 -1.73 -6.77 6.89
CA VAL A 19 -1.93 -5.32 6.82
C VAL A 19 -1.31 -4.79 5.55
N LYS A 20 -2.11 -4.11 4.74
CA LYS A 20 -1.72 -3.51 3.47
C LYS A 20 -2.19 -2.07 3.46
N LEU A 21 -1.27 -1.13 3.24
CA LEU A 21 -1.57 0.30 3.11
C LEU A 21 -1.30 0.74 1.68
N ASP A 22 -2.23 1.49 1.11
CA ASP A 22 -2.13 2.03 -0.23
C ASP A 22 -1.93 3.55 -0.17
N PHE A 23 -0.72 4.00 -0.54
CA PHE A 23 -0.33 5.40 -0.50
C PHE A 23 -0.28 5.94 -1.93
N ASP A 24 -1.39 6.54 -2.36
CA ASP A 24 -1.49 7.23 -3.65
C ASP A 24 -1.23 8.73 -3.52
N ASP A 25 -0.38 9.25 -4.40
CA ASP A 25 0.04 10.66 -4.45
C ASP A 25 0.69 11.14 -3.15
N VAL A 26 1.63 10.33 -2.63
CA VAL A 26 2.31 10.58 -1.35
C VAL A 26 3.83 10.50 -1.52
N PRO A 27 4.58 11.56 -1.18
CA PRO A 27 6.04 11.52 -1.21
C PRO A 27 6.60 10.41 -0.31
N LEU A 28 7.64 9.70 -0.79
CA LEU A 28 8.26 8.57 -0.09
C LEU A 28 8.63 8.87 1.37
N LYS A 29 9.11 10.09 1.66
CA LYS A 29 9.44 10.52 3.04
C LYS A 29 8.24 10.43 3.97
N LYS A 30 7.05 10.81 3.50
CA LYS A 30 5.80 10.75 4.27
C LYS A 30 5.31 9.30 4.40
N VAL A 31 5.46 8.49 3.35
CA VAL A 31 5.20 7.03 3.41
C VAL A 31 6.06 6.38 4.48
N LYS A 32 7.39 6.53 4.42
CA LYS A 32 8.33 5.97 5.41
C LYS A 32 7.95 6.37 6.83
N LYS A 33 7.64 7.65 7.06
CA LYS A 33 7.21 8.16 8.37
C LYS A 33 6.00 7.37 8.91
N TRP A 34 4.96 7.18 8.10
CA TRP A 34 3.73 6.52 8.56
C TRP A 34 3.87 5.01 8.70
N VAL A 35 4.61 4.37 7.80
CA VAL A 35 4.91 2.94 7.89
C VAL A 35 5.71 2.63 9.15
N ILE A 36 6.74 3.43 9.47
CA ILE A 36 7.52 3.28 10.70
C ILE A 36 6.66 3.54 11.94
N ARG A 37 5.80 4.57 11.92
CA ARG A 37 4.89 4.85 13.05
C ARG A 37 3.92 3.69 13.29
N ALA A 38 3.33 3.12 12.24
CA ALA A 38 2.44 1.98 12.36
C ALA A 38 3.19 0.73 12.88
N TYR A 39 4.39 0.48 12.33
CA TYR A 39 5.27 -0.61 12.76
C TYR A 39 5.52 -0.58 14.27
N VAL A 40 5.93 0.57 14.80
CA VAL A 40 6.21 0.74 16.23
C VAL A 40 4.93 0.70 17.07
N TRP A 41 3.87 1.40 16.64
CA TRP A 41 2.66 1.57 17.45
C TRP A 41 1.88 0.27 17.64
N PHE A 42 1.86 -0.59 16.63
CA PHE A 42 1.11 -1.84 16.63
C PHE A 42 1.98 -3.08 16.80
N ASP A 43 3.25 -2.91 17.18
CA ASP A 43 4.20 -4.00 17.40
C ASP A 43 4.18 -5.02 16.24
N LEU A 44 4.41 -4.49 15.03
CA LEU A 44 4.47 -5.32 13.82
C LEU A 44 5.90 -5.87 13.67
N ASP A 45 6.05 -7.06 13.09
CA ASP A 45 7.35 -7.75 13.03
C ASP A 45 8.30 -7.17 11.97
N GLY A 46 7.74 -6.76 10.82
CA GLY A 46 8.50 -6.15 9.74
C GLY A 46 7.58 -5.67 8.62
N PHE A 47 8.14 -4.96 7.65
CA PHE A 47 7.40 -4.45 6.51
C PHE A 47 8.26 -4.31 5.26
N ILE A 48 7.59 -4.31 4.11
CA ILE A 48 8.15 -3.89 2.83
C ILE A 48 7.37 -2.69 2.29
N VAL A 49 8.07 -1.78 1.60
CA VAL A 49 7.45 -0.70 0.83
C VAL A 49 7.73 -0.95 -0.65
N ILE A 50 6.68 -1.19 -1.41
CA ILE A 50 6.73 -1.49 -2.84
C ILE A 50 6.41 -0.21 -3.60
N PHE A 51 7.29 0.19 -4.51
CA PHE A 51 7.04 1.27 -5.46
C PHE A 51 6.20 0.76 -6.63
N SER A 52 5.07 1.42 -6.90
CA SER A 52 4.19 1.09 -8.03
C SER A 52 4.39 2.07 -9.20
N SER A 53 4.43 3.37 -8.91
CA SER A 53 4.77 4.45 -9.83
C SER A 53 5.17 5.69 -9.04
N GLU A 54 5.55 6.77 -9.73
CA GLU A 54 5.89 8.07 -9.13
C GLU A 54 4.85 8.48 -8.08
N ASP A 55 5.28 8.66 -6.84
CA ASP A 55 4.45 8.97 -5.67
C ASP A 55 3.32 7.97 -5.33
N HIS A 56 3.39 6.74 -5.84
CA HIS A 56 2.48 5.63 -5.53
C HIS A 56 3.24 4.47 -4.88
N TYR A 57 2.91 4.17 -3.63
CA TYR A 57 3.57 3.15 -2.82
C TYR A 57 2.57 2.26 -2.12
N HIS A 58 2.92 0.99 -1.98
CA HIS A 58 2.21 0.07 -1.11
C HIS A 58 3.10 -0.35 0.06
N ALA A 59 2.56 -0.37 1.27
CA ALA A 59 3.24 -0.96 2.41
C ALA A 59 2.56 -2.27 2.81
N VAL A 60 3.34 -3.32 3.01
CA VAL A 60 2.85 -4.64 3.44
C VAL A 60 3.61 -5.06 4.68
N PHE A 61 2.89 -5.41 5.75
CA PHE A 61 3.48 -5.82 7.01
C PHE A 61 3.47 -7.35 7.15
N ASN A 62 4.53 -7.91 7.72
CA ASN A 62 4.74 -9.36 7.82
C ASN A 62 3.85 -10.02 8.89
N ARG A 63 3.53 -9.32 9.98
CA ARG A 63 2.76 -9.91 11.09
C ARG A 63 1.33 -10.20 10.65
N SER A 64 0.94 -11.46 10.73
CA SER A 64 -0.46 -11.87 10.56
C SER A 64 -1.31 -11.33 11.71
N VAL A 65 -2.43 -10.71 11.38
CA VAL A 65 -3.37 -10.10 12.33
C VAL A 65 -4.80 -10.63 12.11
N THR A 66 -5.69 -10.39 13.07
CA THR A 66 -7.12 -10.58 12.82
C THR A 66 -7.66 -9.52 11.88
N TRP A 67 -8.80 -9.76 11.22
CA TRP A 67 -9.42 -8.74 10.36
C TRP A 67 -9.77 -7.45 11.11
N SER A 68 -10.25 -7.56 12.35
CA SER A 68 -10.59 -6.40 13.19
C SER A 68 -9.36 -5.55 13.48
N GLU A 69 -8.24 -6.20 13.80
CA GLU A 69 -6.96 -5.54 14.04
C GLU A 69 -6.41 -4.92 12.75
N ASN A 70 -6.50 -5.62 11.62
CA ASN A 70 -6.12 -5.10 10.31
C ASN A 70 -6.83 -3.77 9.99
N ILE A 71 -8.16 -3.76 10.15
CA ILE A 71 -8.99 -2.57 9.94
C ILE A 71 -8.67 -1.47 10.94
N GLN A 72 -8.44 -1.81 12.21
CA GLN A 72 -8.03 -0.85 13.22
C GLN A 72 -6.72 -0.16 12.83
N ILE A 73 -5.73 -0.92 12.37
CA ILE A 73 -4.43 -0.39 11.94
C ILE A 73 -4.59 0.51 10.71
N MET A 74 -5.29 0.03 9.67
CA MET A 74 -5.54 0.82 8.45
C MET A 74 -6.23 2.15 8.76
N ASN A 75 -7.29 2.12 9.58
CA ASN A 75 -8.02 3.32 9.97
C ASN A 75 -7.18 4.25 10.84
N TRP A 76 -6.38 3.72 11.77
CA TRP A 76 -5.50 4.55 12.60
C TRP A 76 -4.52 5.33 11.73
N VAL A 77 -3.84 4.66 10.78
CA VAL A 77 -2.90 5.36 9.88
C VAL A 77 -3.64 6.37 9.02
N ALA A 78 -4.82 6.02 8.47
CA ALA A 78 -5.60 6.90 7.62
C ALA A 78 -6.06 8.18 8.35
N ILE A 79 -6.55 8.05 9.59
CA ILE A 79 -6.99 9.17 10.43
C ILE A 79 -5.81 10.05 10.81
N GLU A 80 -4.75 9.46 11.38
CA GLU A 80 -3.59 10.19 11.89
C GLU A 80 -2.80 10.88 10.78
N SER A 81 -2.70 10.25 9.59
CA SER A 81 -1.97 10.82 8.45
C SER A 81 -2.68 11.95 7.74
N GLN A 82 -3.99 12.09 7.96
CA GLN A 82 -4.85 13.04 7.26
C GLN A 82 -4.70 12.92 5.72
N LEU A 83 -4.40 11.72 5.22
CA LEU A 83 -4.28 11.42 3.80
C LEU A 83 -5.65 10.99 3.24
N PRO A 84 -6.31 11.77 2.36
CA PRO A 84 -7.63 11.43 1.86
C PRO A 84 -7.67 10.10 1.11
N THR A 85 -6.70 9.84 0.24
CA THR A 85 -6.58 8.60 -0.54
C THR A 85 -6.51 7.36 0.36
N LEU A 86 -5.71 7.42 1.43
CA LEU A 86 -5.61 6.33 2.40
C LEU A 86 -6.89 6.13 3.23
N LYS A 87 -7.63 7.21 3.53
CA LYS A 87 -8.94 7.12 4.20
C LYS A 87 -9.98 6.44 3.31
N GLU A 88 -10.06 6.82 2.05
CA GLU A 88 -10.93 6.18 1.07
C GLU A 88 -10.60 4.70 0.90
N TYR A 89 -9.30 4.37 0.80
CA TYR A 89 -8.84 3.00 0.77
C TYR A 89 -9.26 2.21 2.02
N ALA A 90 -8.98 2.72 3.23
CA ALA A 90 -9.32 2.04 4.48
C ALA A 90 -10.83 1.78 4.61
N LEU A 91 -11.66 2.78 4.25
CA LEU A 91 -13.12 2.65 4.22
C LEU A 91 -13.56 1.57 3.22
N MET A 92 -13.00 1.58 2.01
CA MET A 92 -13.30 0.59 0.98
C MET A 92 -12.97 -0.84 1.43
N GLN A 93 -11.79 -1.05 2.03
CA GLN A 93 -11.42 -2.37 2.52
C GLN A 93 -12.33 -2.81 3.67
N GLY A 94 -12.73 -1.88 4.56
CA GLY A 94 -13.70 -2.16 5.62
C GLY A 94 -15.05 -2.66 5.12
N ILE A 95 -15.54 -2.12 4.02
CA ILE A 95 -16.77 -2.58 3.37
C ILE A 95 -16.57 -3.94 2.68
N LYS A 96 -15.43 -4.15 2.00
CA LYS A 96 -15.19 -5.37 1.21
C LYS A 96 -14.87 -6.59 2.08
N GLY A 97 -14.17 -6.41 3.20
CA GLY A 97 -13.85 -7.48 4.14
C GLY A 97 -12.48 -8.17 3.96
N PRO A 98 -11.80 -8.11 2.80
CA PRO A 98 -10.37 -8.36 2.71
C PRO A 98 -9.59 -7.12 2.26
N SER A 99 -8.35 -6.96 2.73
CA SER A 99 -7.43 -5.95 2.21
C SER A 99 -6.81 -6.44 0.89
N THR A 100 -6.84 -5.59 -0.13
CA THR A 100 -6.43 -5.94 -1.49
C THR A 100 -5.27 -5.07 -1.96
N LEU A 101 -4.19 -5.70 -2.39
CA LEU A 101 -3.09 -5.04 -3.08
C LEU A 101 -3.14 -5.39 -4.55
N ARG A 102 -3.05 -4.38 -5.42
CA ARG A 102 -3.11 -4.52 -6.87
C ARG A 102 -1.89 -3.88 -7.47
N TRP A 103 -1.16 -4.63 -8.29
CA TRP A 103 -0.05 -4.07 -9.06
C TRP A 103 -0.23 -4.39 -10.54
N GLY A 104 0.03 -3.40 -11.38
CA GLY A 104 0.10 -3.58 -12.81
C GLY A 104 1.51 -4.00 -13.22
N LEU A 105 1.64 -5.01 -14.08
CA LEU A 105 2.90 -5.29 -14.76
C LEU A 105 3.15 -4.19 -15.80
N ARG A 106 3.91 -3.16 -15.42
CA ARG A 106 4.44 -2.19 -16.38
C ARG A 106 5.76 -2.73 -16.92
N VAL A 107 5.78 -3.17 -18.18
CA VAL A 107 7.04 -3.44 -18.90
C VAL A 107 7.68 -2.08 -19.22
N ARG A 108 8.53 -1.58 -18.32
CA ARG A 108 9.45 -0.47 -18.61
C ARG A 108 10.89 -0.96 -18.47
N LYS A 109 11.76 -0.60 -19.42
CA LYS A 109 13.20 -0.85 -19.36
C LYS A 109 13.74 -0.23 -18.06
N SER A 110 14.32 -1.07 -17.20
CA SER A 110 15.13 -0.76 -16.01
C SER A 110 15.43 0.74 -15.81
N CYS A 111 14.73 1.39 -14.89
CA CYS A 111 15.29 2.55 -14.18
C CYS A 111 15.89 2.04 -12.87
N ARG A 112 17.22 2.02 -12.81
CA ARG A 112 17.98 1.82 -11.57
C ARG A 112 18.04 3.19 -10.91
N GLU A 113 17.21 3.43 -9.90
CA GLU A 113 17.45 4.54 -8.97
C GLU A 113 18.19 4.00 -7.76
N SER A 114 19.38 4.55 -7.55
CA SER A 114 20.26 4.26 -6.44
C SER A 114 19.63 4.75 -5.14
N TRP A 115 19.56 3.87 -4.15
CA TRP A 115 19.08 4.17 -2.80
C TRP A 115 20.26 4.57 -1.92
N GLU A 116 20.80 5.78 -2.10
CA GLU A 116 21.75 6.35 -1.12
C GLU A 116 21.43 7.85 -0.92
N ASP A 117 20.99 8.12 0.31
CA ASP A 117 20.83 9.36 1.10
C ASP A 117 20.27 10.67 0.47
#